data_AF-A0A3M1Q547-F1
#
_entry.id   AF-A0A3M1Q547-F1
#
_cell.length_a   1.000
_cell.length_b   1.000
_cell.length_c   1.000
_cell.angle_alpha   90.00
_cell.angle_beta   90.00
_cell.angle_gamma   90.00
#
_symmetry.space_group_name_H-M   'P 1'
#
loop_
_entity.id
_entity.type
_entity.pdbx_description
1 polymer ?
#
loop_
_entity_poly.entity_id
_entity_poly.type
_entity_poly.pdbx_seq_one_letter_code
_entity_poly.pdbx_strand_id
1 'polypeptide(L)'
;MPIRWEALPKTGIDKNPTPIDAAIRRGPVMAALGLILVLTPVVLILAWIYIGRPISQSLFGFDVLQWVVSHQYSFSILMMLLVLFIIVHLCAACILAERKISAYIQDRRGPDRVGWRGLLQPIADGLKFLLKEDITPANVDKPVYILAPCISFVVALVGFAVLPWAGDIVWPWTAEDGSPVVVSTQVAPLSIGVLYLLAVGSLSPYGVVLGGWASNNKYSFYGGMRATAQMLSYEVPLGLGVLVLLLLSGSLRLEVIQEMQTASGIWNIFLHPIAFFIVLVAAFAETNRAPFDLAECEQELVGGFHTEYSSMKFALFF
;
A
#
# COMPACT_ATOMS: atom_id res chain seq x y z
N MET A 1 19.02 -38.54 28.74
CA MET A 1 20.23 -38.29 27.92
C MET A 1 20.01 -37.01 27.15
N PRO A 2 20.77 -35.93 27.41
CA PRO A 2 20.65 -34.70 26.64
C PRO A 2 21.36 -34.87 25.29
N ILE A 3 20.69 -34.58 24.19
CA ILE A 3 21.24 -34.61 22.84
C ILE A 3 22.17 -33.39 22.72
N ARG A 4 23.49 -33.67 22.72
CA ARG A 4 24.54 -32.68 22.47
C ARG A 4 24.58 -32.43 20.97
N TRP A 5 24.24 -31.22 20.55
CA TRP A 5 24.43 -30.68 19.21
C TRP A 5 25.92 -30.51 18.88
N GLU A 6 26.60 -31.60 18.50
CA GLU A 6 27.99 -31.51 18.04
C GLU A 6 28.08 -30.47 16.91
N ALA A 7 28.81 -29.39 17.20
CA ALA A 7 29.13 -28.36 16.24
C ALA A 7 29.87 -29.03 15.08
N LEU A 8 29.33 -28.88 13.87
CA LEU A 8 30.00 -29.30 12.64
C LEU A 8 31.45 -28.81 12.65
N PRO A 9 32.42 -29.66 12.27
CA PRO A 9 33.83 -29.29 12.28
C PRO A 9 34.02 -28.08 11.37
N LYS A 10 34.71 -27.05 11.87
CA LYS A 10 35.17 -25.90 11.10
C LYS A 10 36.09 -26.42 10.00
N THR A 11 35.53 -26.75 8.84
CA THR A 11 36.28 -27.05 7.64
C THR A 11 37.09 -25.82 7.26
N GLY A 12 38.34 -26.07 6.86
CA GLY A 12 39.36 -25.07 6.63
C GLY A 12 38.86 -23.91 5.77
N ILE A 13 39.28 -22.72 6.14
CA ILE A 13 39.11 -21.49 5.38
C ILE A 13 39.79 -21.72 4.03
N ASP A 14 39.00 -22.13 3.03
CA ASP A 14 39.42 -22.13 1.64
C ASP A 14 39.62 -20.66 1.24
N LYS A 15 40.80 -20.33 0.71
CA LYS A 15 41.18 -18.95 0.33
C LYS A 15 40.49 -18.49 -0.96
N ASN A 16 39.58 -19.30 -1.49
CA ASN A 16 38.72 -18.94 -2.60
C ASN A 16 37.52 -18.14 -2.08
N PRO A 17 37.21 -16.96 -2.66
CA PRO A 17 36.06 -16.18 -2.23
C PRO A 17 34.81 -17.04 -2.36
N THR A 18 34.13 -17.25 -1.24
CA THR A 18 32.87 -17.97 -1.25
C THR A 18 31.84 -17.18 -2.06
N PRO A 19 30.80 -17.80 -2.63
CA PRO A 19 29.70 -17.08 -3.27
C PRO A 19 29.07 -16.01 -2.35
N ILE A 20 29.22 -16.18 -1.03
CA ILE A 20 28.82 -15.26 0.03
C ILE A 20 29.69 -13.98 0.00
N ASP A 21 31.01 -14.10 -0.13
CA ASP A 21 31.93 -12.96 -0.21
C ASP A 21 31.72 -12.12 -1.48
N ALA A 22 31.38 -12.78 -2.59
CA ALA A 22 31.02 -12.12 -3.85
C ALA A 22 29.67 -11.38 -3.77
N ALA A 23 28.67 -11.95 -3.10
CA ALA A 23 27.39 -11.29 -2.83
C ALA A 23 27.56 -10.09 -1.86
N ILE A 24 28.47 -10.20 -0.88
CA ILE A 24 28.77 -9.12 0.05
C ILE A 24 29.44 -7.93 -0.68
N ARG A 25 30.39 -8.20 -1.59
CA ARG A 25 31.06 -7.14 -2.39
C ARG A 25 30.15 -6.43 -3.40
N ARG A 26 29.12 -7.09 -3.94
CA ARG A 26 28.13 -6.49 -4.85
C ARG A 26 27.01 -5.72 -4.13
N GLY A 27 27.03 -5.74 -2.80
CA GLY A 27 26.04 -5.12 -1.95
C GLY A 27 25.70 -3.66 -2.16
N PRO A 28 26.69 -2.76 -2.13
CA PRO A 28 26.42 -1.35 -2.34
C PRO A 28 25.88 -1.09 -3.75
N VAL A 29 26.30 -1.87 -4.75
CA VAL A 29 25.84 -1.72 -6.15
C VAL A 29 24.38 -2.17 -6.30
N MET A 30 23.99 -3.29 -5.70
CA MET A 30 22.61 -3.80 -5.79
C MET A 30 21.64 -3.00 -4.90
N ALA A 31 22.10 -2.49 -3.75
CA ALA A 31 21.34 -1.56 -2.93
C ALA A 31 21.17 -0.22 -3.64
N ALA A 32 22.22 0.28 -4.32
CA ALA A 32 22.12 1.45 -5.18
C ALA A 32 21.15 1.20 -6.34
N LEU A 33 21.19 0.04 -7.01
CA LEU A 33 20.25 -0.29 -8.09
C LEU A 33 18.80 -0.36 -7.60
N GLY A 34 18.54 -0.97 -6.44
CA GLY A 34 17.20 -0.99 -5.85
C GLY A 34 16.73 0.41 -5.43
N LEU A 35 17.60 1.20 -4.81
CA LEU A 35 17.32 2.60 -4.47
C LEU A 35 17.09 3.44 -5.72
N ILE A 36 17.89 3.24 -6.77
CA ILE A 36 17.76 3.90 -8.06
C ILE A 36 16.41 3.54 -8.67
N LEU A 37 15.97 2.27 -8.65
CA LEU A 37 14.69 1.86 -9.26
C LEU A 37 13.47 2.45 -8.53
N VAL A 38 13.56 2.62 -7.20
CA VAL A 38 12.51 3.26 -6.39
C VAL A 38 12.56 4.78 -6.53
N LEU A 39 13.74 5.38 -6.61
CA LEU A 39 13.88 6.83 -6.69
C LEU A 39 13.79 7.35 -8.13
N THR A 40 14.06 6.56 -9.17
CA THR A 40 14.13 7.08 -10.54
C THR A 40 12.82 7.70 -11.01
N PRO A 41 11.63 7.14 -10.76
CA PRO A 41 10.40 7.75 -11.26
C PRO A 41 10.05 9.01 -10.47
N VAL A 42 10.28 9.01 -9.16
CA VAL A 42 10.13 10.20 -8.30
C VAL A 42 11.12 11.30 -8.71
N VAL A 43 12.38 10.94 -8.96
CA VAL A 43 13.43 11.87 -9.41
C VAL A 43 13.17 12.34 -10.82
N LEU A 44 12.61 11.53 -11.72
CA LEU A 44 12.20 11.94 -13.06
C LEU A 44 10.99 12.88 -13.02
N ILE A 45 10.03 12.63 -12.14
CA ILE A 45 8.90 13.52 -11.89
C ILE A 45 9.39 14.85 -11.30
N LEU A 46 10.25 14.82 -10.29
CA LEU A 46 10.86 16.03 -9.70
C LEU A 46 11.76 16.75 -10.70
N ALA A 47 12.55 16.02 -11.49
CA ALA A 47 13.35 16.59 -12.56
C ALA A 47 12.46 17.22 -13.64
N TRP A 48 11.34 16.62 -13.99
CA TRP A 48 10.36 17.23 -14.90
C TRP A 48 9.77 18.52 -14.30
N ILE A 49 9.44 18.51 -13.00
CA ILE A 49 8.93 19.68 -12.27
C ILE A 49 9.95 20.83 -12.20
N TYR A 50 11.22 20.54 -11.95
CA TYR A 50 12.27 21.55 -11.71
C TYR A 50 13.12 21.90 -12.95
N ILE A 51 13.46 20.92 -13.77
CA ILE A 51 14.33 21.04 -14.97
C ILE A 51 13.48 21.15 -16.25
N GLY A 52 12.25 20.65 -16.25
CA GLY A 52 11.34 20.78 -17.39
C GLY A 52 11.01 22.23 -17.74
N ARG A 53 11.02 23.14 -16.75
CA ARG A 53 10.67 24.56 -16.92
C ARG A 53 11.53 25.32 -17.95
N PRO A 54 12.88 25.32 -17.87
CA PRO A 54 13.71 25.98 -18.88
C PRO A 54 13.74 25.24 -20.23
N ILE A 55 13.64 23.90 -20.22
CA ILE A 55 13.69 23.09 -21.46
C ILE A 55 12.41 23.28 -22.27
N SER A 56 11.23 23.28 -21.62
CA SER A 56 9.95 23.50 -22.28
C SER A 56 9.82 24.91 -22.87
N GLN A 57 10.39 25.92 -22.19
CA GLN A 57 10.48 27.30 -22.66
C GLN A 57 11.24 27.43 -23.99
N SER A 58 12.20 26.54 -24.25
CA SER A 58 13.02 26.56 -25.47
C SER A 58 12.42 25.79 -26.66
N LEU A 59 11.52 24.82 -26.42
CA LEU A 59 11.10 23.84 -27.42
C LEU A 59 9.67 23.99 -27.94
N PHE A 60 8.70 24.44 -27.14
CA PHE A 60 7.27 24.28 -27.48
C PHE A 60 6.43 25.57 -27.60
N GLY A 61 7.01 26.76 -27.41
CA GLY A 61 6.22 28.00 -27.38
C GLY A 61 5.33 28.09 -26.13
N PHE A 62 5.14 29.32 -25.63
CA PHE A 62 4.71 29.57 -24.25
C PHE A 62 3.28 29.10 -23.92
N ASP A 63 2.33 29.24 -24.86
CA ASP A 63 0.91 29.32 -24.48
C ASP A 63 0.25 27.95 -24.23
N VAL A 64 0.45 26.97 -25.12
CA VAL A 64 -0.30 25.70 -25.03
C VAL A 64 0.20 24.81 -23.89
N LEU A 65 1.52 24.76 -23.67
CA LEU A 65 2.11 23.86 -22.68
C LEU A 65 2.02 24.45 -21.27
N GLN A 66 2.12 25.78 -21.09
CA GLN A 66 1.72 26.39 -19.82
C GLN A 66 0.24 26.18 -19.56
N TRP A 67 -0.64 26.37 -20.55
CA TRP A 67 -2.07 26.12 -20.37
C TRP A 67 -2.33 24.67 -19.92
N VAL A 68 -1.74 23.66 -20.56
CA VAL A 68 -1.94 22.25 -20.15
C VAL A 68 -1.35 21.95 -18.76
N VAL A 69 -0.22 22.54 -18.37
CA VAL A 69 0.53 22.21 -17.13
C VAL A 69 0.17 23.12 -15.94
N SER A 70 -0.39 24.30 -16.18
CA SER A 70 -0.78 25.25 -15.12
C SER A 70 -2.11 24.91 -14.47
N HIS A 71 -2.96 24.13 -15.14
CA HIS A 71 -4.25 23.74 -14.59
C HIS A 71 -4.06 22.79 -13.41
N GLN A 72 -4.81 23.03 -12.34
CA GLN A 72 -4.93 22.13 -11.17
C GLN A 72 -5.08 20.65 -11.56
N TYR A 73 -5.72 20.38 -12.69
CA TYR A 73 -5.95 19.04 -13.23
C TYR A 73 -4.65 18.26 -13.53
N SER A 74 -3.65 18.88 -14.16
CA SER A 74 -2.39 18.21 -14.51
C SER A 74 -1.52 17.97 -13.29
N PHE A 75 -1.57 18.86 -12.30
CA PHE A 75 -0.98 18.60 -10.98
C PHE A 75 -1.62 17.39 -10.30
N SER A 76 -2.95 17.33 -10.23
CA SER A 76 -3.67 16.21 -9.61
C SER A 76 -3.36 14.88 -10.30
N ILE A 77 -3.21 14.84 -11.63
CA ILE A 77 -2.81 13.63 -12.36
C ILE A 77 -1.39 13.20 -11.97
N LEU A 78 -0.45 14.14 -11.97
CA LEU A 78 0.94 13.84 -11.62
C LEU A 78 1.04 13.36 -10.16
N MET A 79 0.33 14.01 -9.24
CA MET A 79 0.24 13.57 -7.86
C MET A 79 -0.38 12.20 -7.74
N MET A 80 -1.46 11.90 -8.47
CA MET A 80 -2.04 10.55 -8.50
C MET A 80 -1.02 9.51 -8.96
N LEU A 81 -0.28 9.76 -10.05
CA LEU A 81 0.77 8.84 -10.54
C LEU A 81 1.89 8.65 -9.51
N LEU A 82 2.32 9.74 -8.87
CA LEU A 82 3.33 9.72 -7.82
C LEU A 82 2.86 8.91 -6.60
N VAL A 83 1.63 9.15 -6.14
CA VAL A 83 1.02 8.46 -5.00
C VAL A 83 0.87 6.97 -5.30
N LEU A 84 0.34 6.59 -6.46
CA LEU A 84 0.25 5.20 -6.89
C LEU A 84 1.62 4.53 -6.92
N PHE A 85 2.62 5.22 -7.47
CA PHE A 85 3.99 4.74 -7.51
C PHE A 85 4.54 4.49 -6.08
N ILE A 86 4.37 5.46 -5.17
CA ILE A 86 4.81 5.33 -3.78
C ILE A 86 4.09 4.18 -3.07
N ILE A 87 2.77 4.05 -3.22
CA ILE A 87 1.96 3.02 -2.55
C ILE A 87 2.40 1.61 -2.98
N VAL A 88 2.58 1.36 -4.28
CA VAL A 88 3.00 0.04 -4.78
C VAL A 88 4.38 -0.33 -4.24
N HIS A 89 5.32 0.62 -4.19
CA HIS A 89 6.65 0.38 -3.63
C HIS A 89 6.65 0.23 -2.11
N LEU A 90 5.79 0.99 -1.42
CA LEU A 90 5.59 0.86 0.02
C LEU A 90 5.02 -0.51 0.36
N CYS A 91 4.03 -1.00 -0.39
CA CYS A 91 3.48 -2.34 -0.24
C CYS A 91 4.57 -3.41 -0.40
N ALA A 92 5.38 -3.32 -1.47
CA ALA A 92 6.52 -4.21 -1.68
C ALA A 92 7.54 -4.16 -0.51
N ALA A 93 7.82 -2.97 0.03
CA ALA A 93 8.69 -2.80 1.17
C ALA A 93 8.10 -3.40 2.46
N CYS A 94 6.79 -3.22 2.70
CA CYS A 94 6.06 -3.80 3.81
C CYS A 94 6.08 -5.33 3.77
N ILE A 95 5.90 -5.95 2.60
CA ILE A 95 5.99 -7.42 2.43
C ILE A 95 7.40 -7.92 2.83
N LEU A 96 8.45 -7.23 2.39
CA LEU A 96 9.82 -7.60 2.77
C LEU A 96 10.08 -7.38 4.27
N ALA A 97 9.57 -6.28 4.82
CA ALA A 97 9.68 -5.96 6.24
C ALA A 97 8.98 -7.02 7.08
N GLU A 98 7.76 -7.41 6.74
CA GLU A 98 7.01 -8.45 7.42
C GLU A 98 7.80 -9.77 7.44
N ARG A 99 8.33 -10.21 6.29
CA ARG A 99 9.13 -11.44 6.22
C ARG A 99 10.39 -11.39 7.09
N LYS A 100 11.07 -10.24 7.16
CA LYS A 100 12.28 -10.08 7.96
C LYS A 100 11.98 -9.97 9.45
N ILE A 101 11.01 -9.15 9.82
CA ILE A 101 10.61 -8.94 11.22
C ILE A 101 10.11 -10.26 11.80
N SER A 102 9.22 -10.97 11.09
CA SER A 102 8.72 -12.28 11.52
C SER A 102 9.83 -13.31 11.63
N ALA A 103 10.83 -13.30 10.73
CA ALA A 103 11.99 -14.17 10.82
C ALA A 103 12.84 -13.86 12.07
N TYR A 104 13.09 -12.58 12.37
CA TYR A 104 13.86 -12.18 13.55
C TYR A 104 13.14 -12.50 14.86
N ILE A 105 11.80 -12.34 14.92
CA ILE A 105 11.00 -12.76 16.07
C ILE A 105 11.12 -14.27 16.30
N GLN A 106 11.22 -15.05 15.22
CA GLN A 106 11.36 -16.51 15.25
C GLN A 106 12.82 -16.99 15.34
N ASP A 107 13.78 -16.09 15.61
CA ASP A 107 15.23 -16.38 15.65
C ASP A 107 15.75 -17.12 14.40
N ARG A 108 15.23 -16.76 13.22
CA ARG A 108 15.73 -17.23 11.92
C ARG A 108 16.07 -16.06 11.01
N ARG A 109 16.91 -16.31 10.01
CA ARG A 109 17.24 -15.29 9.00
C ARG A 109 16.13 -15.19 7.96
N GLY A 110 15.73 -13.95 7.64
CA GLY A 110 14.76 -13.65 6.59
C GLY A 110 15.35 -13.84 5.18
N PRO A 111 14.62 -13.42 4.14
CA PRO A 111 15.09 -13.52 2.75
C PRO A 111 16.40 -12.74 2.54
N ASP A 112 17.48 -13.45 2.21
CA ASP A 112 18.82 -12.87 2.01
C ASP A 112 19.43 -13.16 0.62
N ARG A 113 18.79 -13.99 -0.21
CA ARG A 113 19.37 -14.51 -1.45
C ARG A 113 19.09 -13.67 -2.71
N VAL A 114 17.92 -13.06 -2.82
CA VAL A 114 17.48 -12.35 -4.04
C VAL A 114 17.85 -10.87 -3.93
N GLY A 115 18.99 -10.49 -4.53
CA GLY A 115 19.58 -9.15 -4.39
C GLY A 115 20.26 -8.93 -3.03
N TRP A 116 20.69 -7.70 -2.75
CA TRP A 116 21.32 -7.38 -1.46
C TRP A 116 20.31 -7.52 -0.31
N ARG A 117 20.59 -8.44 0.63
CA ARG A 117 19.71 -8.73 1.78
C ARG A 117 18.25 -8.97 1.37
N GLY A 118 18.00 -9.58 0.21
CA GLY A 118 16.64 -9.89 -0.24
C GLY A 118 15.82 -8.71 -0.78
N LEU A 119 16.41 -7.54 -1.07
CA LEU A 119 15.67 -6.35 -1.51
C LEU A 119 14.85 -6.58 -2.80
N LEU A 120 15.32 -7.45 -3.69
CA LEU A 120 14.66 -7.74 -4.96
C LEU A 120 13.58 -8.84 -4.84
N GLN A 121 13.35 -9.38 -3.63
CA GLN A 121 12.38 -10.45 -3.41
C GLN A 121 10.93 -10.05 -3.76
N PRO A 122 10.41 -8.87 -3.36
CA PRO A 122 9.03 -8.49 -3.72
C PRO A 122 8.84 -8.34 -5.24
N ILE A 123 9.86 -7.85 -5.94
CA ILE A 123 9.86 -7.74 -7.41
C ILE A 123 9.83 -9.13 -8.05
N ALA A 124 10.61 -10.08 -7.52
CA ALA A 124 10.60 -11.46 -7.99
C ALA A 124 9.24 -12.13 -7.76
N ASP A 125 8.59 -11.85 -6.63
CA ASP A 125 7.26 -12.38 -6.32
C ASP A 125 6.18 -11.78 -7.23
N GLY A 126 6.23 -10.46 -7.48
CA GLY A 126 5.34 -9.80 -8.44
C GLY A 126 5.52 -10.34 -9.87
N LEU A 127 6.77 -10.47 -10.33
CA LEU A 127 7.07 -11.05 -11.64
C LEU A 127 6.60 -12.51 -11.74
N LYS A 128 6.73 -13.29 -10.66
CA LYS A 128 6.19 -14.64 -10.58
C LYS A 128 4.67 -14.63 -10.76
N PHE A 129 3.94 -13.73 -10.10
CA PHE A 129 2.49 -13.67 -10.27
C PHE A 129 2.08 -13.29 -11.70
N LEU A 130 2.81 -12.39 -12.36
CA LEU A 130 2.54 -12.04 -13.77
C LEU A 130 2.80 -13.17 -14.76
N LEU A 131 3.83 -13.99 -14.51
CA LEU A 131 4.21 -15.09 -15.40
C LEU A 131 3.49 -16.41 -15.07
N LYS A 132 2.87 -16.50 -13.88
CA LYS A 132 2.17 -17.70 -13.46
C LYS A 132 0.87 -17.86 -14.24
N GLU A 133 0.55 -19.11 -14.58
CA GLU A 133 -0.68 -19.46 -15.26
C GLU A 133 -1.92 -19.06 -14.43
N ASP A 134 -2.83 -18.33 -15.08
CA ASP A 134 -4.10 -17.95 -14.49
C ASP A 134 -5.16 -19.05 -14.75
N ILE A 135 -5.40 -19.87 -13.72
CA ILE A 135 -6.37 -20.96 -13.76
C ILE A 135 -7.74 -20.41 -13.35
N THR A 136 -8.74 -20.64 -14.17
CA THR A 136 -10.15 -20.37 -13.85
C THR A 136 -10.90 -21.71 -13.77
N PRO A 137 -11.45 -22.10 -12.61
CA PRO A 137 -12.18 -23.36 -12.50
C PRO A 137 -13.43 -23.35 -13.39
N ALA A 138 -13.87 -24.50 -13.89
CA ALA A 138 -14.98 -24.57 -14.85
C ALA A 138 -16.35 -24.19 -14.25
N ASN A 139 -16.53 -24.42 -12.95
CA ASN A 139 -17.81 -24.26 -12.26
C ASN A 139 -17.98 -22.89 -11.58
N VAL A 140 -17.12 -21.90 -11.85
CA VAL A 140 -17.20 -20.56 -11.22
C VAL A 140 -18.05 -19.59 -12.04
N ASP A 141 -18.63 -18.61 -11.36
CA ASP A 141 -19.24 -17.46 -12.02
C ASP A 141 -18.15 -16.50 -12.51
N LYS A 142 -17.73 -16.69 -13.77
CA LYS A 142 -16.58 -15.99 -14.39
C LYS A 142 -16.57 -14.46 -14.23
N PRO A 143 -17.66 -13.71 -14.53
CA PRO A 143 -17.65 -12.26 -14.36
C PRO A 143 -17.42 -11.84 -12.91
N VAL A 144 -18.13 -12.46 -11.95
CA VAL A 144 -17.98 -12.11 -10.53
C VAL A 144 -16.60 -12.53 -10.01
N TYR A 145 -16.10 -13.68 -10.45
CA TYR A 145 -14.78 -14.20 -10.11
C TYR A 145 -13.66 -13.25 -10.54
N ILE A 146 -13.75 -12.63 -11.72
CA ILE A 146 -12.73 -11.67 -12.18
C ILE A 146 -12.92 -10.30 -11.50
N LEU A 147 -14.16 -9.88 -11.25
CA LEU A 147 -14.46 -8.57 -10.69
C LEU A 147 -14.17 -8.46 -9.19
N ALA A 148 -14.31 -9.53 -8.41
CA ALA A 148 -14.14 -9.50 -6.96
C ALA A 148 -12.74 -9.01 -6.50
N PRO A 149 -11.60 -9.54 -7.03
CA PRO A 149 -10.29 -8.99 -6.74
C PRO A 149 -10.14 -7.53 -7.21
N CYS A 150 -10.70 -7.18 -8.37
CA CYS A 150 -10.65 -5.82 -8.92
C CYS A 150 -11.37 -4.81 -8.02
N ILE A 151 -12.53 -5.17 -7.45
CA ILE A 151 -13.27 -4.32 -6.51
C ILE A 151 -12.41 -4.04 -5.29
N SER A 152 -11.85 -5.09 -4.67
CA SER A 152 -10.99 -4.94 -3.48
C SER A 152 -9.79 -4.02 -3.75
N PHE A 153 -9.12 -4.23 -4.89
CA PHE A 153 -7.99 -3.43 -5.30
C PHE A 153 -8.34 -1.96 -5.59
N VAL A 154 -9.42 -1.72 -6.35
CA VAL A 154 -9.86 -0.36 -6.69
C VAL A 154 -10.30 0.39 -5.44
N VAL A 155 -11.04 -0.25 -4.53
CA VAL A 155 -11.45 0.35 -3.25
C VAL A 155 -10.23 0.80 -2.45
N ALA A 156 -9.21 -0.06 -2.33
CA ALA A 156 -7.97 0.28 -1.64
C ALA A 156 -7.26 1.48 -2.28
N LEU A 157 -7.14 1.53 -3.61
CA LEU A 157 -6.49 2.65 -4.31
C LEU A 157 -7.25 3.97 -4.19
N VAL A 158 -8.57 3.91 -4.34
CA VAL A 158 -9.45 5.09 -4.33
C VAL A 158 -9.46 5.76 -2.95
N GLY A 159 -9.29 5.00 -1.86
CA GLY A 159 -9.14 5.54 -0.52
C GLY A 159 -7.97 6.52 -0.36
N PHE A 160 -6.87 6.33 -1.10
CA PHE A 160 -5.70 7.22 -1.01
C PHE A 160 -5.89 8.57 -1.71
N ALA A 161 -6.95 8.75 -2.51
CA ALA A 161 -7.16 9.98 -3.29
C ALA A 161 -7.40 11.23 -2.43
N VAL A 162 -7.93 11.05 -1.21
CA VAL A 162 -8.38 12.15 -0.35
C VAL A 162 -7.37 12.47 0.75
N LEU A 163 -6.34 11.64 0.93
CA LEU A 163 -5.37 11.83 2.01
C LEU A 163 -4.47 13.07 1.74
N PRO A 164 -4.32 14.00 2.71
CA PRO A 164 -3.32 15.05 2.64
C PRO A 164 -1.92 14.46 2.85
N TRP A 165 -1.07 14.57 1.82
CA TRP A 165 0.33 14.11 1.90
C TRP A 165 1.27 15.18 2.45
N ALA A 166 0.98 16.46 2.16
CA ALA A 166 1.67 17.63 2.69
C ALA A 166 0.74 18.86 2.67
N GLY A 167 1.16 19.95 3.31
CA GLY A 167 0.42 21.22 3.22
C GLY A 167 0.44 21.79 1.80
N ASP A 168 -0.17 22.96 1.62
CA ASP A 168 -0.20 23.67 0.34
C ASP A 168 1.21 23.91 -0.20
N ILE A 169 1.46 23.48 -1.44
CA ILE A 169 2.74 23.64 -2.12
C ILE A 169 2.59 24.72 -3.20
N VAL A 170 3.57 25.62 -3.26
CA VAL A 170 3.71 26.55 -4.38
C VAL A 170 4.18 25.77 -5.59
N TRP A 171 3.29 25.61 -6.58
CA TRP A 171 3.61 24.95 -7.83
C TRP A 171 4.65 25.80 -8.60
N PRO A 172 5.77 25.21 -9.05
CA PRO A 172 6.84 25.95 -9.70
C PRO A 172 6.46 26.51 -11.08
N TRP A 173 5.31 26.12 -11.60
CA TRP A 173 4.73 26.65 -12.84
C TRP A 173 3.72 27.74 -12.46
N THR A 174 4.06 28.98 -12.78
CA THR A 174 3.25 30.17 -12.53
C THR A 174 1.98 30.18 -13.38
N ALA A 175 0.88 30.72 -12.83
CA ALA A 175 -0.32 31.04 -13.61
C ALA A 175 0.00 32.07 -14.70
N GLU A 176 -0.89 32.23 -15.68
CA GLU A 176 -0.78 33.26 -16.74
C GLU A 176 -0.57 34.68 -16.19
N ASP A 177 -0.97 34.94 -14.93
CA ASP A 177 -0.85 36.22 -14.22
C ASP A 177 0.46 36.39 -13.40
N GLY A 178 1.39 35.42 -13.48
CA GLY A 178 2.68 35.48 -12.77
C GLY A 178 2.61 35.25 -11.25
N SER A 179 1.42 35.01 -10.69
CA SER A 179 1.25 34.62 -9.29
C SER A 179 1.62 33.14 -9.06
N PRO A 180 2.22 32.81 -7.90
CA PRO A 180 2.47 31.43 -7.52
C PRO A 180 1.14 30.68 -7.39
N VAL A 181 0.96 29.59 -8.14
CA VAL A 181 -0.22 28.73 -8.00
C VAL A 181 -0.03 27.90 -6.74
N VAL A 182 -0.83 28.19 -5.72
CA VAL A 182 -0.87 27.39 -4.50
C VAL A 182 -1.76 26.18 -4.78
N VAL A 183 -1.19 24.99 -4.66
CA VAL A 183 -1.90 23.75 -4.94
C VAL A 183 -1.91 22.85 -3.71
N SER A 184 -3.09 22.36 -3.33
CA SER A 184 -3.24 21.34 -2.30
C SER A 184 -2.65 20.02 -2.80
N THR A 185 -1.91 19.33 -1.94
CA THR A 185 -1.25 18.05 -2.29
C THR A 185 -2.20 16.85 -2.31
N GLN A 186 -3.47 17.08 -1.99
CA GLN A 186 -4.52 16.08 -2.17
C GLN A 186 -4.80 15.87 -3.65
N VAL A 187 -5.01 14.60 -4.05
CA VAL A 187 -5.43 14.30 -5.42
C VAL A 187 -6.81 14.91 -5.68
N ALA A 188 -7.71 14.79 -4.69
CA ALA A 188 -9.04 15.40 -4.71
C ALA A 188 -9.39 16.03 -3.34
N PRO A 189 -9.39 17.38 -3.22
CA PRO A 189 -9.82 18.06 -2.00
C PRO A 189 -11.35 18.01 -1.87
N LEU A 190 -11.85 17.04 -1.11
CA LEU A 190 -13.28 16.85 -0.87
C LEU A 190 -13.73 17.54 0.43
N SER A 191 -14.88 18.22 0.37
CA SER A 191 -15.53 18.82 1.54
C SER A 191 -15.96 17.77 2.58
N ILE A 192 -16.26 16.55 2.12
CA ILE A 192 -16.74 15.40 2.89
C ILE A 192 -15.69 14.29 3.00
N GLY A 193 -14.41 14.65 3.15
CA GLY A 193 -13.30 13.71 3.03
C GLY A 193 -13.33 12.54 4.02
N VAL A 194 -13.69 12.79 5.29
CA VAL A 194 -13.81 11.70 6.29
C VAL A 194 -14.96 10.73 5.96
N LEU A 195 -16.11 11.25 5.56
CA LEU A 195 -17.26 10.41 5.17
C LEU A 195 -16.96 9.59 3.92
N TYR A 196 -16.20 10.16 2.98
CA TYR A 196 -15.74 9.45 1.80
C TYR A 196 -14.86 8.24 2.19
N LEU A 197 -13.90 8.42 3.10
CA LEU A 197 -13.05 7.31 3.55
C LEU A 197 -13.86 6.19 4.20
N LEU A 198 -14.83 6.55 5.05
CA LEU A 198 -15.73 5.57 5.66
C LEU A 198 -16.55 4.84 4.59
N ALA A 199 -17.16 5.57 3.65
CA ALA A 199 -17.99 4.98 2.60
C ALA A 199 -17.20 4.09 1.63
N VAL A 200 -15.96 4.45 1.30
CA VAL A 200 -15.07 3.62 0.48
C VAL A 200 -14.64 2.39 1.26
N GLY A 201 -14.30 2.54 2.55
CA GLY A 201 -14.02 1.41 3.45
C GLY A 201 -15.16 0.38 3.49
N SER A 202 -16.42 0.85 3.56
CA SER A 202 -17.63 0.01 3.51
C SER A 202 -17.75 -0.86 2.25
N LEU A 203 -17.04 -0.53 1.16
CA LEU A 203 -17.06 -1.30 -0.07
C LEU A 203 -16.07 -2.48 -0.06
N SER A 204 -15.08 -2.48 0.83
CA SER A 204 -14.05 -3.53 0.93
C SER A 204 -14.64 -4.93 1.21
N PRO A 205 -15.61 -5.11 2.14
CA PRO A 205 -16.20 -6.43 2.41
C PRO A 205 -16.94 -7.05 1.22
N TYR A 206 -17.39 -6.25 0.25
CA TYR A 206 -18.04 -6.76 -0.96
C TYR A 206 -17.06 -7.53 -1.85
N GLY A 207 -15.81 -7.09 -1.94
CA GLY A 207 -14.78 -7.82 -2.69
C GLY A 207 -14.52 -9.21 -2.10
N VAL A 208 -14.50 -9.31 -0.78
CA VAL A 208 -14.28 -10.57 -0.03
C VAL A 208 -15.46 -11.54 -0.18
N VAL A 209 -16.70 -11.06 0.01
CA VAL A 209 -17.89 -11.94 -0.08
C VAL A 209 -18.14 -12.42 -1.50
N LEU A 210 -17.98 -11.53 -2.50
CA LEU A 210 -18.12 -11.89 -3.91
C LEU A 210 -17.01 -12.85 -4.32
N GLY A 211 -15.79 -12.66 -3.79
CA GLY A 211 -14.66 -13.56 -4.01
C GLY A 211 -14.93 -14.97 -3.52
N GLY A 212 -15.48 -15.09 -2.31
CA GLY A 212 -15.87 -16.38 -1.71
C GLY A 212 -17.06 -17.05 -2.42
N TRP A 213 -18.08 -16.27 -2.81
CA TRP A 213 -19.25 -16.78 -3.54
C TRP A 213 -18.89 -17.26 -4.96
N ALA A 214 -18.14 -16.45 -5.72
CA ALA A 214 -17.80 -16.75 -7.11
C ALA A 214 -16.93 -18.01 -7.26
N SER A 215 -16.14 -18.33 -6.23
CA SER A 215 -15.26 -19.50 -6.18
C SER A 215 -16.00 -20.84 -6.21
N ASN A 216 -17.32 -20.87 -6.01
CA ASN A 216 -18.17 -22.07 -6.03
C ASN A 216 -17.62 -23.26 -5.21
N ASN A 217 -16.99 -22.95 -4.08
CA ASN A 217 -16.50 -23.92 -3.10
C ASN A 217 -17.11 -23.59 -1.74
N LYS A 218 -17.69 -24.59 -1.06
CA LYS A 218 -18.36 -24.41 0.23
C LYS A 218 -17.41 -23.84 1.29
N TYR A 219 -16.15 -24.27 1.29
CA TYR A 219 -15.17 -23.80 2.28
C TYR A 219 -14.80 -22.34 2.05
N SER A 220 -14.54 -21.95 0.79
CA SER A 220 -14.24 -20.55 0.45
C SER A 220 -15.43 -19.62 0.67
N PHE A 221 -16.65 -20.10 0.46
CA PHE A 221 -17.85 -19.35 0.78
C PHE A 221 -17.99 -19.12 2.29
N TYR A 222 -17.79 -20.15 3.13
CA TYR A 222 -17.83 -19.98 4.59
C TYR A 222 -16.70 -19.08 5.10
N GLY A 223 -15.50 -19.16 4.50
CA GLY A 223 -14.38 -18.27 4.81
C GLY A 223 -14.71 -16.81 4.48
N GLY A 224 -15.23 -16.55 3.28
CA GLY A 224 -15.67 -15.22 2.87
C GLY A 224 -16.76 -14.64 3.77
N MET A 225 -17.79 -15.44 4.11
CA MET A 225 -18.86 -14.99 5.01
C MET A 225 -18.37 -14.64 6.42
N ARG A 226 -17.42 -15.42 6.96
CA ARG A 226 -16.80 -15.13 8.27
C ARG A 226 -15.96 -13.85 8.24
N ALA A 227 -15.13 -13.69 7.21
CA ALA A 227 -14.32 -12.50 6.99
C ALA A 227 -15.20 -11.24 6.86
N THR A 228 -16.24 -11.30 6.03
CA THR A 228 -17.20 -10.20 5.86
C THR A 228 -17.94 -9.87 7.15
N ALA A 229 -18.38 -10.88 7.91
CA ALA A 229 -19.04 -10.64 9.20
C ALA A 229 -18.12 -9.94 10.21
N GLN A 230 -16.83 -10.31 10.25
CA GLN A 230 -15.83 -9.63 11.06
C GLN A 230 -15.65 -8.17 10.59
N MET A 231 -15.34 -7.95 9.32
CA MET A 231 -15.05 -6.61 8.78
C MET A 231 -16.22 -5.64 9.03
N LEU A 232 -17.46 -6.07 8.76
CA LEU A 232 -18.67 -5.28 9.01
C LEU A 232 -18.88 -4.97 10.50
N SER A 233 -18.53 -5.91 11.39
CA SER A 233 -18.69 -5.73 12.83
C SER A 233 -17.73 -4.67 13.39
N TYR A 234 -16.52 -4.56 12.81
CA TYR A 234 -15.50 -3.61 13.24
C TYR A 234 -15.58 -2.24 12.56
N GLU A 235 -16.40 -2.12 11.51
CA GLU A 235 -16.67 -0.86 10.83
C GLU A 235 -17.43 0.14 11.71
N VAL A 236 -18.41 -0.34 12.50
CA VAL A 236 -19.17 0.51 13.41
C VAL A 236 -18.27 1.12 14.51
N PRO A 237 -17.44 0.34 15.23
CA PRO A 237 -16.43 0.90 16.14
C PRO A 237 -15.47 1.88 15.48
N LEU A 238 -15.00 1.60 14.25
CA LEU A 238 -14.14 2.52 13.49
C LEU A 238 -14.85 3.87 13.27
N GLY A 239 -16.09 3.84 12.80
CA GLY A 239 -16.91 5.03 12.61
C GLY A 239 -17.14 5.82 13.90
N LEU A 240 -17.40 5.13 15.02
CA LEU A 240 -17.56 5.77 16.34
C LEU A 240 -16.25 6.41 16.84
N GLY A 241 -15.10 5.75 16.61
CA GLY A 241 -13.79 6.31 16.96
C GLY A 241 -13.47 7.57 16.16
N VAL A 242 -13.78 7.56 14.86
CA VAL A 242 -13.62 8.72 13.97
C VAL A 242 -14.59 9.86 14.33
N LEU A 243 -15.81 9.54 14.77
CA LEU A 243 -16.80 10.54 15.18
C LEU A 243 -16.30 11.44 16.32
N VAL A 244 -15.53 10.90 17.27
CA VAL A 244 -14.92 11.69 18.35
C VAL A 244 -14.03 12.80 17.77
N LEU A 245 -13.23 12.50 16.74
CA LEU A 245 -12.37 13.48 16.08
C LEU A 245 -13.18 14.53 15.32
N LEU A 246 -14.28 14.12 14.68
CA LEU A 246 -15.17 15.03 13.95
C LEU A 246 -15.87 16.04 14.86
N LEU A 247 -16.27 15.61 16.05
CA LEU A 247 -16.91 16.50 17.04
C LEU A 247 -15.93 17.57 17.55
N LEU A 248 -14.64 17.27 17.58
CA LEU A 248 -13.60 18.20 18.01
C LEU A 248 -13.18 19.17 16.90
N SER A 249 -13.03 18.65 15.68
CA SER A 249 -12.63 19.47 14.53
C SER A 249 -13.75 20.38 14.04
N GLY A 250 -15.02 19.98 14.26
CA GLY A 250 -16.18 20.66 13.69
C GLY A 250 -16.22 20.65 12.16
N SER A 251 -15.39 19.81 11.52
CA SER A 251 -15.19 19.78 10.07
C SER A 251 -14.95 18.38 9.55
N LEU A 252 -15.52 18.07 8.39
CA LEU A 252 -15.35 16.79 7.68
C LEU A 252 -14.16 16.81 6.71
N ARG A 253 -13.49 17.96 6.55
CA ARG A 253 -12.30 18.12 5.71
C ARG A 253 -11.06 17.64 6.45
N LEU A 254 -10.30 16.74 5.83
CA LEU A 254 -9.05 16.22 6.40
C LEU A 254 -7.97 17.31 6.57
N GLU A 255 -7.95 18.31 5.69
CA GLU A 255 -7.01 19.44 5.76
C GLU A 255 -7.21 20.24 7.06
N VAL A 256 -8.46 20.55 7.39
CA VAL A 256 -8.79 21.30 8.62
C VAL A 256 -8.36 20.51 9.86
N ILE A 257 -8.54 19.19 9.87
CA ILE A 257 -8.10 18.34 10.98
C ILE A 257 -6.57 18.39 11.13
N GLN A 258 -5.83 18.31 10.02
CA GLN A 258 -4.37 18.38 10.01
C GLN A 258 -3.85 19.77 10.42
N GLU A 259 -4.48 20.85 9.97
CA GLU A 259 -4.17 22.22 10.36
C GLU A 259 -4.37 22.43 11.86
N MET A 260 -5.47 21.93 12.42
CA MET A 260 -5.74 22.01 13.87
C MET A 260 -4.68 21.28 14.70
N GLN A 261 -4.23 20.11 14.25
CA GLN A 261 -3.14 19.38 14.92
C GLN A 261 -1.80 20.12 14.83
N THR A 262 -1.54 20.77 13.69
CA THR A 262 -0.32 21.55 13.47
C THR A 262 -0.31 22.82 14.32
N ALA A 263 -1.45 23.53 14.38
CA ALA A 263 -1.59 24.79 15.13
C ALA A 263 -1.57 24.58 16.65
N SER A 264 -2.20 23.52 17.15
CA SER A 264 -2.19 23.18 18.57
C SER A 264 -0.85 22.61 19.04
N GLY A 265 -0.06 22.03 18.12
CA GLY A 265 1.20 21.33 18.41
C GLY A 265 1.03 20.03 19.19
N ILE A 266 -0.21 19.62 19.49
CA ILE A 266 -0.54 18.40 20.23
C ILE A 266 -1.25 17.44 19.27
N TRP A 267 -0.75 16.20 19.20
CA TRP A 267 -1.35 15.20 18.34
C TRP A 267 -2.63 14.63 18.96
N ASN A 268 -3.65 14.40 18.13
CA ASN A 268 -4.95 13.85 18.55
C ASN A 268 -4.84 12.49 19.29
N ILE A 269 -3.76 11.74 19.05
CA ILE A 269 -3.48 10.48 19.75
C ILE A 269 -3.32 10.71 21.27
N PHE A 270 -2.65 11.80 21.68
CA PHE A 270 -2.43 12.11 23.09
C PHE A 270 -3.67 12.74 23.74
N LEU A 271 -4.46 13.50 22.97
CA LEU A 271 -5.69 14.10 23.45
C LEU A 271 -6.80 13.06 23.66
N HIS A 272 -6.90 12.07 22.77
CA HIS A 272 -7.97 11.06 22.77
C HIS A 272 -7.44 9.63 22.62
N PRO A 273 -6.70 9.12 23.63
CA PRO A 273 -6.09 7.79 23.56
C PRO A 273 -7.13 6.68 23.42
N ILE A 274 -8.32 6.82 24.02
CA ILE A 274 -9.39 5.81 23.93
C ILE A 274 -9.90 5.69 22.48
N ALA A 275 -10.18 6.81 21.82
CA ALA A 275 -10.62 6.82 20.43
C ALA A 275 -9.53 6.24 19.52
N PHE A 276 -8.26 6.57 19.78
CA PHE A 276 -7.12 5.98 19.08
C PHE A 276 -7.08 4.45 19.21
N PHE A 277 -7.22 3.90 20.42
CA PHE A 277 -7.20 2.44 20.60
C PHE A 277 -8.38 1.74 19.95
N ILE A 278 -9.57 2.35 19.94
CA ILE A 278 -10.75 1.82 19.23
C ILE A 278 -10.46 1.75 17.73
N VAL A 279 -9.99 2.86 17.14
CA VAL A 279 -9.64 2.92 15.71
C VAL A 279 -8.52 1.94 15.38
N LEU A 280 -7.49 1.83 16.24
CA LEU A 280 -6.37 0.93 16.04
C LEU A 280 -6.82 -0.54 15.99
N VAL A 281 -7.62 -0.97 16.97
CA VAL A 281 -8.14 -2.35 17.03
C VAL A 281 -9.06 -2.64 15.84
N ALA A 282 -9.94 -1.69 15.49
CA ALA A 282 -10.83 -1.83 14.34
C ALA A 282 -10.05 -1.92 13.02
N ALA A 283 -9.01 -1.10 12.84
CA ALA A 283 -8.14 -1.16 11.66
C ALA A 283 -7.40 -2.50 11.54
N PHE A 284 -6.91 -3.06 12.65
CA PHE A 284 -6.33 -4.41 12.64
C PHE A 284 -7.34 -5.47 12.19
N ALA A 285 -8.58 -5.39 12.68
CA ALA A 285 -9.64 -6.30 12.29
C ALA A 285 -10.06 -6.16 10.82
N GLU A 286 -10.04 -4.95 10.27
CA GLU A 286 -10.35 -4.69 8.85
C GLU A 286 -9.27 -5.22 7.90
N THR A 287 -7.99 -5.16 8.32
CA THR A 287 -6.86 -5.71 7.55
C THR A 287 -6.71 -7.23 7.66
N ASN A 288 -7.61 -7.93 8.38
CA ASN A 288 -7.61 -9.38 8.57
C ASN A 288 -6.27 -9.96 9.05
N ARG A 289 -5.48 -9.19 9.81
CA ARG A 289 -4.20 -9.65 10.36
C ARG A 289 -4.32 -10.12 11.79
N ALA A 290 -3.41 -11.01 12.19
CA ALA A 290 -3.32 -11.53 13.56
C ALA A 290 -3.35 -10.37 14.57
N PRO A 291 -4.24 -10.40 15.58
CA PRO A 291 -5.01 -11.56 16.07
C PRO A 291 -6.36 -11.83 15.35
N PHE A 292 -6.78 -10.98 14.42
CA PHE A 292 -8.07 -11.04 13.74
C PHE A 292 -7.99 -11.67 12.35
N ASP A 293 -7.37 -12.85 12.27
CA ASP A 293 -7.17 -13.61 11.03
C ASP A 293 -8.19 -14.76 10.91
N LEU A 294 -9.49 -14.44 11.06
CA LEU A 294 -10.56 -15.41 10.80
C LEU A 294 -10.79 -15.64 9.30
N ALA A 295 -10.25 -14.76 8.47
CA ALA A 295 -10.45 -14.74 7.02
C ALA A 295 -9.48 -15.67 6.29
N GLU A 296 -8.21 -15.72 6.67
CA GLU A 296 -7.18 -16.54 6.00
C GLU A 296 -6.89 -17.83 6.74
N CYS A 297 -7.38 -17.99 7.99
CA CYS A 297 -7.08 -19.07 8.92
C CYS A 297 -6.93 -20.46 8.25
N GLU A 298 -5.69 -20.79 7.88
CA GLU A 298 -5.36 -21.98 7.10
C GLU A 298 -5.73 -23.27 7.84
N GLN A 299 -5.68 -23.21 9.18
CA GLN A 299 -5.94 -24.35 10.06
C GLN A 299 -7.42 -24.76 10.10
N GLU A 300 -8.35 -23.85 9.80
CA GLU A 300 -9.79 -24.12 9.83
C GLU A 300 -10.40 -24.24 8.44
N LEU A 301 -10.03 -23.34 7.51
CA LEU A 301 -10.75 -23.16 6.23
C LEU A 301 -9.86 -23.12 4.99
N VAL A 302 -8.65 -23.68 5.04
CA VAL A 302 -7.80 -23.93 3.84
C VAL A 302 -7.54 -22.66 3.01
N GLY A 303 -7.40 -21.49 3.66
CA GLY A 303 -7.10 -20.21 2.99
C GLY A 303 -8.32 -19.36 2.61
N GLY A 304 -9.53 -19.72 3.05
CA GLY A 304 -10.69 -18.82 3.01
C GLY A 304 -11.14 -18.41 1.60
N PHE A 305 -11.37 -17.11 1.39
CA PHE A 305 -11.99 -16.59 0.16
C PHE A 305 -11.05 -16.59 -1.07
N HIS A 306 -9.74 -16.69 -0.87
CA HIS A 306 -8.75 -16.60 -1.94
C HIS A 306 -8.20 -17.95 -2.43
N THR A 307 -8.65 -19.08 -1.86
CA THR A 307 -8.13 -20.44 -2.15
C THR A 307 -8.15 -20.82 -3.63
N GLU A 308 -9.21 -20.46 -4.37
CA GLU A 308 -9.36 -20.84 -5.79
C GLU A 308 -8.58 -19.92 -6.74
N TYR A 309 -8.10 -18.77 -6.26
CA TYR A 309 -7.46 -17.74 -7.09
C TYR A 309 -5.99 -18.07 -7.38
N SER A 310 -5.60 -17.93 -8.65
CA SER A 310 -4.21 -18.07 -9.11
C SER A 310 -3.67 -16.75 -9.68
N SER A 311 -2.35 -16.73 -9.91
CA SER A 311 -1.66 -15.70 -10.69
C SER A 311 -1.99 -14.27 -10.20
N MET A 312 -2.33 -13.38 -11.12
CA MET A 312 -2.60 -11.98 -10.84
C MET A 312 -3.83 -11.76 -9.97
N LYS A 313 -4.89 -12.58 -10.09
CA LYS A 313 -6.10 -12.39 -9.29
C LYS A 313 -5.86 -12.65 -7.79
N PHE A 314 -5.01 -13.64 -7.47
CA PHE A 314 -4.53 -13.82 -6.11
C PHE A 314 -3.67 -12.63 -5.65
N ALA A 315 -2.78 -12.15 -6.51
CA ALA A 315 -1.92 -11.01 -6.21
C ALA A 315 -2.67 -9.67 -6.04
N LEU A 316 -3.92 -9.57 -6.48
CA LEU A 316 -4.76 -8.39 -6.22
C LEU A 316 -5.44 -8.44 -4.85
N PHE A 317 -5.61 -9.62 -4.27
CA PHE A 317 -6.09 -9.79 -2.89
C PHE A 317 -4.95 -9.71 -1.87
N PHE A 318 -3.76 -10.13 -2.25
CA PHE A 318 -2.54 -10.16 -1.43
C PHE A 318 -1.79 -8.82 -1.45
#